data_AF-A0A4U1L344-F1
#
_entry.id   AF-A0A4U1L344-F1
#
_cell.length_a   1.000
_cell.length_b   1.000
_cell.length_c   1.000
_cell.angle_alpha   90.00
_cell.angle_beta   90.00
_cell.angle_gamma   90.00
#
_symmetry.space_group_name_H-M   'P 1'
#
loop_
_entity.id
_entity.type
_entity.pdbx_description
1 polymer ?
#
loop_
_entity_poly.entity_id
_entity_poly.type
_entity_poly.pdbx_seq_one_letter_code
_entity_poly.pdbx_strand_id
1 'polypeptide(L)'
;MASHKFVALDSWRGIAALTVAFGHLKTSGFLSTLPVASGSYRFVDFFFVLSGFVIAHSSGVRIASKRGEIWPFFIRRIARLWPLHLFVLGLFAAYRVLLAIAKILGLRAGSAAFEGEFALAWLPANLTMTQAWGFLPMATWNEPAWSISAEFAAYITFALCHAAFGARGWIALAVIGALAAMFTLLHPRVMQATYDLALVRCLLSFSAGVLAYIA
;
A
#
# COMPACT_ATOMS: atom_id res chain seq x y z
N MET A 1 -16.02 -8.23 24.33
CA MET A 1 -15.35 -9.37 23.68
C MET A 1 -13.86 -9.07 23.61
N ALA A 2 -13.04 -9.86 24.31
CA ALA A 2 -11.59 -9.71 24.27
C ALA A 2 -11.12 -9.80 22.81
N SER A 3 -10.34 -8.82 22.35
CA SER A 3 -9.72 -8.90 21.03
C SER A 3 -8.71 -10.05 21.10
N HIS A 4 -9.03 -11.20 20.51
CA HIS A 4 -8.02 -12.22 20.27
C HIS A 4 -6.92 -11.59 19.40
N LYS A 5 -5.79 -11.27 20.03
CA LYS A 5 -4.61 -10.81 19.31
C LYS A 5 -3.93 -12.04 18.73
N PHE A 6 -3.74 -12.05 17.42
CA PHE A 6 -3.01 -13.10 16.74
C PHE A 6 -1.50 -12.85 16.91
N VAL A 7 -0.95 -13.25 18.06
CA VAL A 7 0.47 -13.03 18.41
C VAL A 7 1.40 -13.57 17.30
N ALA A 8 1.10 -14.75 16.76
CA ALA A 8 1.86 -15.31 15.66
C ALA A 8 1.86 -14.42 14.40
N LEU A 9 0.71 -13.82 14.05
CA LEU A 9 0.63 -12.91 12.90
C LEU A 9 1.39 -11.62 13.16
N ASP A 10 1.35 -11.09 14.39
CA ASP A 10 2.13 -9.90 14.75
C ASP A 10 3.64 -10.16 14.70
N SER A 11 4.11 -11.33 15.14
CA SER A 11 5.52 -11.74 15.00
C SER A 11 5.93 -11.84 13.53
N TRP A 12 5.12 -12.49 12.69
CA TRP A 12 5.40 -12.61 11.25
C TRP A 12 5.43 -11.25 10.55
N ARG A 13 4.57 -10.30 10.94
CA ARG A 13 4.63 -8.92 10.44
C ARG A 13 5.96 -8.25 10.76
N GLY A 14 6.49 -8.44 11.97
CA GLY A 14 7.79 -7.91 12.36
C GLY A 14 8.91 -8.43 11.47
N ILE A 15 8.97 -9.75 11.26
CA ILE A 15 9.96 -10.39 10.39
C ILE A 15 9.83 -9.90 8.93
N ALA A 16 8.61 -9.85 8.41
CA ALA A 16 8.33 -9.36 7.07
C ALA A 16 8.75 -7.88 6.90
N ALA A 17 8.46 -7.04 7.90
CA ALA A 17 8.80 -5.61 7.87
C ALA A 17 10.31 -5.40 7.86
N LEU A 18 11.06 -6.14 8.69
CA LEU A 18 12.52 -6.09 8.71
C LEU A 18 13.11 -6.56 7.37
N THR A 19 12.50 -7.57 6.75
CA THR A 19 12.94 -8.09 5.46
C THR A 19 12.72 -7.07 4.34
N VAL A 20 11.57 -6.39 4.31
CA VAL A 20 11.29 -5.30 3.37
C VAL A 20 12.23 -4.12 3.58
N ALA A 21 12.47 -3.74 4.84
CA ALA A 21 13.39 -2.66 5.19
C ALA A 21 14.82 -2.97 4.72
N PHE A 22 15.30 -4.20 4.94
CA PHE A 22 16.58 -4.66 4.43
C PHE A 22 16.64 -4.58 2.91
N GLY A 23 15.57 -4.95 2.21
CA GLY A 23 15.45 -4.83 0.76
C GLY A 23 15.56 -3.40 0.21
N HIS A 24 15.18 -2.40 1.00
CA HIS A 24 15.31 -0.98 0.62
C HIS A 24 16.70 -0.41 0.89
N LEU A 25 17.53 -1.10 1.68
CA LEU A 25 18.94 -0.76 1.78
C LEU A 25 19.56 -1.09 0.41
N LYS A 26 19.83 -0.05 -0.39
CA LYS A 26 20.60 -0.14 -1.64
C LYS A 26 22.05 -0.53 -1.33
N THR A 27 22.24 -1.75 -0.84
CA THR A 27 23.53 -2.30 -0.44
C THR A 27 24.35 -2.69 -1.66
N SER A 28 25.67 -2.60 -1.53
CA SER A 28 26.63 -3.06 -2.54
C SER A 28 27.45 -4.23 -1.97
N GLY A 29 28.08 -5.02 -2.85
CA GLY A 29 28.92 -6.16 -2.45
C GLY A 29 28.14 -7.42 -2.10
N PHE A 30 28.68 -8.26 -1.21
CA PHE A 30 28.10 -9.59 -0.89
C PHE A 30 26.63 -9.54 -0.45
N LEU A 31 26.24 -8.51 0.32
CA LEU A 31 24.88 -8.38 0.84
C LEU A 31 23.82 -8.24 -0.25
N SER A 32 24.14 -7.63 -1.40
CA SER A 32 23.20 -7.50 -2.51
C SER A 32 23.02 -8.80 -3.31
N THR A 33 23.94 -9.77 -3.15
CA THR A 33 23.85 -11.10 -3.78
C THR A 33 22.97 -12.07 -3.01
N LEU A 34 22.60 -11.74 -1.76
CA LEU A 34 21.76 -12.60 -0.95
C LEU A 34 20.35 -12.71 -1.58
N PRO A 35 19.74 -13.91 -1.64
CA PRO A 35 18.40 -14.08 -2.21
C PRO A 35 17.34 -13.20 -1.53
N VAL A 36 17.51 -12.93 -0.23
CA VAL A 36 16.62 -12.07 0.54
C VAL A 36 16.63 -10.61 0.06
N ALA A 37 17.77 -10.10 -0.42
CA ALA A 37 17.86 -8.75 -0.96
C ALA A 37 16.98 -8.61 -2.21
N SER A 38 17.09 -9.58 -3.13
CA SER A 38 16.31 -9.62 -4.38
C SER A 38 14.83 -10.01 -4.20
N GLY A 39 14.48 -10.75 -3.14
CA GLY A 39 13.14 -11.28 -2.92
C GLY A 39 12.27 -10.52 -1.90
N SER A 40 12.87 -9.58 -1.17
CA SER A 40 12.25 -8.80 -0.09
C SER A 40 10.93 -8.14 -0.49
N TYR A 41 10.81 -7.62 -1.71
CA TYR A 41 9.62 -6.95 -2.21
C TYR A 41 8.37 -7.83 -2.21
N ARG A 42 8.51 -9.16 -2.20
CA ARG A 42 7.39 -10.13 -2.16
C ARG A 42 6.72 -10.19 -0.79
N PHE A 43 7.42 -9.81 0.28
CA PHE A 43 6.83 -9.72 1.61
C PHE A 43 5.77 -8.61 1.71
N VAL A 44 5.73 -7.69 0.74
CA VAL A 44 4.63 -6.72 0.62
C VAL A 44 3.31 -7.43 0.32
N ASP A 45 3.32 -8.49 -0.49
CA ASP A 45 2.10 -9.28 -0.78
C ASP A 45 1.57 -9.97 0.48
N PHE A 46 2.47 -10.45 1.34
CA PHE A 46 2.11 -11.00 2.64
C PHE A 46 1.37 -9.97 3.51
N PHE A 47 1.80 -8.70 3.51
CA PHE A 47 1.08 -7.64 4.22
C PHE A 47 -0.31 -7.40 3.63
N PHE A 48 -0.47 -7.46 2.31
CA PHE A 48 -1.78 -7.31 1.66
C PHE A 48 -2.73 -8.46 2.01
N VAL A 49 -2.27 -9.71 1.95
CA VAL A 49 -3.05 -10.89 2.39
C VAL A 49 -3.48 -10.73 3.85
N LEU A 50 -2.53 -10.39 4.72
CA LEU A 50 -2.83 -10.22 6.13
C LEU A 50 -3.81 -9.08 6.39
N SER A 51 -3.70 -8.00 5.63
CA SER A 51 -4.66 -6.89 5.67
C SER A 51 -6.07 -7.38 5.33
N GLY A 52 -6.23 -8.09 4.22
CA GLY A 52 -7.51 -8.69 3.83
C GLY A 52 -8.11 -9.57 4.94
N PHE A 53 -7.30 -10.46 5.50
CA PHE A 53 -7.70 -11.36 6.58
C PHE A 53 -8.16 -10.60 7.84
N VAL A 54 -7.34 -9.66 8.33
CA VAL A 54 -7.64 -8.90 9.55
C VAL A 54 -8.85 -7.98 9.35
N ILE A 55 -9.03 -7.42 8.16
CA ILE A 55 -10.19 -6.57 7.84
C ILE A 55 -11.47 -7.41 7.78
N ALA A 56 -11.44 -8.57 7.12
CA ALA A 56 -12.57 -9.49 7.09
C ALA A 56 -12.97 -9.93 8.51
N HIS A 57 -12.00 -10.31 9.34
CA HIS A 57 -12.23 -10.70 10.73
C HIS A 57 -12.78 -9.58 11.60
N SER A 58 -12.11 -8.42 11.60
CA SER A 58 -12.44 -7.34 12.53
C SER A 58 -13.67 -6.55 12.11
N SER A 59 -13.90 -6.38 10.81
CA SER A 59 -14.82 -5.35 10.29
C SER A 59 -15.90 -5.90 9.36
N GLY A 60 -15.74 -7.10 8.81
CA GLY A 60 -16.65 -7.66 7.81
C GLY A 60 -18.11 -7.73 8.26
N VAL A 61 -18.37 -8.36 9.41
CA VAL A 61 -19.74 -8.52 9.94
C VAL A 61 -20.39 -7.16 10.28
N ARG A 62 -19.60 -6.20 10.79
CA ARG A 62 -20.10 -4.88 11.19
C ARG A 62 -20.52 -4.05 9.98
N ILE A 63 -19.66 -4.00 8.97
CA ILE A 63 -19.92 -3.22 7.74
C ILE A 63 -21.04 -3.85 6.91
N ALA A 64 -21.11 -5.19 6.88
CA ALA A 64 -22.19 -5.91 6.21
C ALA A 64 -23.58 -5.64 6.83
N SER A 65 -23.64 -5.48 8.16
CA SER A 65 -24.91 -5.40 8.90
C SER A 65 -25.43 -3.97 9.07
N LYS A 66 -24.57 -2.95 9.04
CA LYS A 66 -24.95 -1.56 9.32
C LYS A 66 -24.24 -0.58 8.41
N ARG A 67 -24.99 0.11 7.53
CA ARG A 67 -24.46 1.16 6.65
C ARG A 67 -23.72 2.28 7.40
N GLY A 68 -24.15 2.58 8.64
CA GLY A 68 -23.50 3.58 9.50
C GLY A 68 -22.07 3.22 9.94
N GLU A 69 -21.63 1.97 9.79
CA GLU A 69 -20.28 1.53 10.18
C GLU A 69 -19.20 1.79 9.12
N ILE A 70 -19.59 2.18 7.90
CA ILE A 70 -18.67 2.48 6.80
C ILE A 70 -17.80 3.70 7.14
N TRP A 71 -18.38 4.78 7.65
CA TRP A 71 -17.64 6.00 7.97
C TRP A 71 -16.66 5.81 9.14
N PRO A 72 -17.07 5.22 10.29
CA PRO A 72 -16.14 4.84 11.35
C PRO A 72 -15.02 3.90 10.88
N PHE A 73 -15.30 3.01 9.93
CA PHE A 73 -14.28 2.17 9.32
C PHE A 73 -13.19 3.00 8.62
N PHE A 74 -13.58 3.93 7.74
CA PHE A 74 -12.61 4.78 7.03
C PHE A 74 -11.82 5.67 7.98
N ILE A 75 -12.46 6.29 8.98
CA ILE A 75 -11.76 7.12 9.98
C ILE A 75 -10.63 6.33 10.64
N ARG A 76 -10.90 5.08 11.07
CA ARG A 76 -9.88 4.22 11.69
C ARG A 76 -8.72 3.87 10.74
N ARG A 77 -8.95 3.84 9.43
CA ARG A 77 -7.89 3.57 8.42
C ARG A 77 -7.09 4.81 8.12
N ILE A 78 -7.76 5.95 7.94
CA ILE A 78 -7.11 7.25 7.72
C ILE A 78 -6.24 7.61 8.92
N ALA A 79 -6.77 7.50 10.15
CA ALA A 79 -6.02 7.77 11.38
C ALA A 79 -4.80 6.85 11.57
N ARG A 80 -4.78 5.68 10.93
CA ARG A 80 -3.64 4.75 10.95
C ARG A 80 -2.60 5.07 9.88
N LEU A 81 -3.03 5.43 8.67
CA LEU A 81 -2.13 5.57 7.51
C LEU A 81 -1.62 7.00 7.31
N TRP A 82 -2.50 8.01 7.40
CA TRP A 82 -2.17 9.39 7.03
C TRP A 82 -1.12 10.06 7.94
N PRO A 83 -1.15 9.91 9.28
CA PRO A 83 -0.22 10.67 10.13
C PRO A 83 1.24 10.42 9.79
N LEU A 84 1.63 9.15 9.66
CA LEU A 84 3.00 8.79 9.29
C LEU A 84 3.31 9.18 7.84
N HIS A 85 2.38 8.95 6.91
CA HIS A 85 2.56 9.29 5.50
C HIS A 85 2.79 10.79 5.29
N LEU A 86 1.94 11.64 5.88
CA LEU A 86 2.06 13.09 5.79
C LEU A 86 3.32 13.61 6.46
N PHE A 87 3.72 13.00 7.58
CA PHE A 87 4.98 13.36 8.24
C PHE A 87 6.18 13.12 7.31
N VAL A 88 6.30 11.91 6.75
CA VAL A 88 7.40 11.55 5.84
C VAL A 88 7.34 12.38 4.54
N LEU A 89 6.14 12.57 3.97
CA LEU A 89 5.95 13.43 2.79
C LEU A 89 6.37 14.87 3.07
N GLY A 90 6.07 15.38 4.26
CA GLY A 90 6.51 16.69 4.73
C GLY A 90 8.03 16.82 4.83
N LEU A 91 8.72 15.77 5.32
CA LEU A 91 10.19 15.73 5.34
C LEU A 91 10.77 15.78 3.93
N PHE A 92 10.22 15.02 2.98
CA PHE A 92 10.63 15.10 1.58
C PHE A 92 10.38 16.50 1.02
N ALA A 93 9.21 17.09 1.23
CA ALA A 93 8.90 18.44 0.78
C ALA A 93 9.85 19.50 1.37
N ALA A 94 10.15 19.43 2.66
CA ALA A 94 11.12 20.32 3.31
C ALA A 94 12.52 20.17 2.69
N TYR A 95 12.96 18.94 2.42
CA TYR A 95 14.23 18.69 1.73
C TYR A 95 14.24 19.28 0.31
N ARG A 96 13.16 19.16 -0.45
CA ARG A 96 13.05 19.76 -1.79
C ARG A 96 13.07 21.29 -1.74
N VAL A 97 12.40 21.91 -0.77
CA VAL A 97 12.48 23.36 -0.53
C VAL A 97 13.92 23.79 -0.22
N LEU A 98 14.64 23.05 0.62
CA LEU A 98 16.03 23.34 0.93
C LEU A 98 16.92 23.31 -0.32
N LEU A 99 16.71 22.33 -1.21
CA LEU A 99 17.42 22.26 -2.50
C LEU A 99 17.09 23.46 -3.40
N ALA A 100 15.83 23.93 -3.40
CA ALA A 100 15.42 25.11 -4.16
C ALA A 100 16.14 26.37 -3.64
N ILE A 101 16.19 26.56 -2.33
CA ILE A 101 16.91 27.67 -1.68
C ILE A 101 18.40 27.60 -2.00
N ALA A 102 19.03 26.42 -1.87
CA ALA A 102 20.45 26.24 -2.18
C ALA A 102 20.77 26.63 -3.64
N LYS A 103 19.90 26.27 -4.59
CA LYS A 103 20.05 26.65 -6.01
C LYS A 103 19.94 28.18 -6.20
N ILE A 104 19.00 28.84 -5.54
CA ILE A 104 18.85 30.31 -5.59
C ILE A 104 20.10 31.01 -5.04
N LEU A 105 20.71 30.44 -4.00
CA LEU A 105 21.95 30.94 -3.41
C LEU A 105 23.22 30.61 -4.22
N GLY A 106 23.09 30.02 -5.41
CA GLY A 106 24.22 29.68 -6.28
C GLY A 106 25.05 28.48 -5.81
N LEU A 107 24.57 27.71 -4.83
CA LEU A 107 25.23 26.46 -4.42
C LEU A 107 25.00 25.40 -5.50
N ARG A 108 26.01 24.57 -5.76
CA ARG A 108 25.90 23.42 -6.67
C ARG A 108 24.93 22.38 -6.09
N ALA A 109 23.64 22.51 -6.38
CA ALA A 109 22.63 21.50 -6.13
C ALA A 109 22.47 20.63 -7.39
N GLY A 110 22.73 19.32 -7.28
CA GLY A 110 22.82 18.41 -8.42
C GLY A 110 21.51 18.11 -9.16
N SER A 111 20.35 18.46 -8.61
CA SER A 111 19.04 18.22 -9.24
C SER A 111 18.09 19.40 -9.03
N ALA A 112 17.25 19.72 -10.01
CA ALA A 112 16.17 20.68 -9.83
C ALA A 112 15.18 20.21 -8.76
N ALA A 113 14.72 21.13 -7.91
CA ALA A 113 13.98 20.83 -6.68
C ALA A 113 12.54 20.31 -6.90
N PHE A 114 11.87 20.70 -7.99
CA PHE A 114 10.45 20.35 -8.21
C PHE A 114 10.20 19.87 -9.65
N GLU A 115 11.04 18.96 -10.12
CA GLU A 115 10.97 18.38 -11.46
C GLU A 115 10.93 16.84 -11.38
N GLY A 116 10.54 16.18 -12.47
CA GLY A 116 10.45 14.73 -12.56
C GLY A 116 9.49 14.11 -11.53
N GLU A 117 9.97 13.12 -10.79
CA GLU A 117 9.23 12.40 -9.74
C GLU A 117 8.82 13.28 -8.54
N PHE A 118 9.44 14.46 -8.40
CA PHE A 118 9.15 15.45 -7.34
C PHE A 118 8.40 16.68 -7.87
N ALA A 119 7.84 16.63 -9.07
CA ALA A 119 7.04 17.74 -9.58
C ALA A 119 5.83 18.02 -8.68
N LEU A 120 5.54 19.31 -8.46
CA LEU A 120 4.40 19.75 -7.63
C LEU A 120 3.06 19.25 -8.16
N ALA A 121 2.95 18.99 -9.47
CA ALA A 121 1.77 18.40 -10.10
C ALA A 121 1.40 17.02 -9.52
N TRP A 122 2.36 16.28 -8.96
CA TRP A 122 2.12 14.96 -8.35
C TRP A 122 1.80 15.02 -6.86
N LEU A 123 1.95 16.18 -6.23
CA LEU A 123 1.73 16.34 -4.78
C LEU A 123 0.27 16.03 -4.37
N PRO A 124 -0.79 16.43 -5.12
CA PRO A 124 -2.16 16.07 -4.79
C PRO A 124 -2.41 14.57 -4.73
N ALA A 125 -1.81 13.80 -5.65
CA ALA A 125 -1.93 12.34 -5.65
C ALA A 125 -1.31 11.73 -4.39
N ASN A 126 -0.17 12.26 -3.95
CA ASN A 126 0.50 11.81 -2.73
C ASN A 126 -0.27 12.22 -1.46
N LEU A 127 -0.83 13.43 -1.39
CA LEU A 127 -1.64 13.89 -0.25
C LEU A 127 -2.93 13.06 -0.08
N THR A 128 -3.52 12.62 -1.19
CA THR A 128 -4.75 11.81 -1.21
C THR A 128 -4.47 10.30 -1.15
N MET A 129 -3.19 9.88 -1.10
CA MET A 129 -2.77 8.48 -1.19
C MET A 129 -3.29 7.75 -2.44
N THR A 130 -3.38 8.45 -3.56
CA THR A 130 -3.82 7.91 -4.86
C THR A 130 -2.69 7.69 -5.87
N GLN A 131 -1.44 7.95 -5.47
CA GLN A 131 -0.26 7.90 -6.35
C GLN A 131 0.06 6.50 -6.91
N ALA A 132 -0.43 5.43 -6.30
CA ALA A 132 -0.19 4.04 -6.75
C ALA A 132 -1.45 3.35 -7.30
N TRP A 133 -2.47 4.12 -7.72
CA TRP A 133 -3.72 3.58 -8.27
C TRP A 133 -3.63 3.30 -9.78
N GLY A 134 -2.48 3.52 -10.39
CA GLY A 134 -2.23 3.25 -11.81
C GLY A 134 -2.37 4.46 -12.75
N PHE A 135 -2.72 5.64 -12.23
CA PHE A 135 -2.89 6.85 -13.04
C PHE A 135 -1.58 7.61 -13.29
N LEU A 136 -0.56 7.39 -12.44
CA LEU A 136 0.72 8.08 -12.55
C LEU A 136 1.72 7.22 -13.35
N PRO A 137 2.55 7.85 -14.20
CA PRO A 137 3.50 7.13 -15.06
C PRO A 137 4.73 6.59 -14.31
N MET A 138 4.92 6.97 -13.03
CA MET A 138 6.08 6.63 -12.21
C MET A 138 5.75 6.74 -10.73
N ALA A 139 6.63 6.21 -9.87
CA ALA A 139 6.62 6.51 -8.44
C ALA A 139 6.97 7.99 -8.22
N THR A 140 6.27 8.66 -7.30
CA THR A 140 6.45 10.11 -7.06
C THR A 140 6.55 10.40 -5.58
N TRP A 141 7.35 11.40 -5.21
CA TRP A 141 7.59 11.93 -3.86
C TRP A 141 8.09 10.95 -2.79
N ASN A 142 7.36 9.87 -2.51
CA ASN A 142 7.66 8.85 -1.52
C ASN A 142 7.46 7.47 -2.14
N GLU A 143 8.50 6.96 -2.80
CA GLU A 143 8.46 5.68 -3.51
C GLU A 143 7.94 4.52 -2.62
N PRO A 144 8.44 4.28 -1.39
CA PRO A 144 7.95 3.21 -0.52
C PRO A 144 6.46 3.29 -0.14
N ALA A 145 5.83 4.48 -0.23
CA ALA A 145 4.43 4.68 0.15
C ALA A 145 3.42 4.10 -0.86
N TRP A 146 3.88 3.53 -1.98
CA TRP A 146 2.98 2.91 -2.94
C TRP A 146 2.12 1.80 -2.33
N SER A 147 2.69 1.02 -1.42
CA SER A 147 2.02 -0.13 -0.82
C SER A 147 0.81 0.29 0.03
N ILE A 148 0.98 1.33 0.86
CA ILE A 148 -0.11 1.88 1.67
C ILE A 148 -1.14 2.62 0.82
N SER A 149 -0.75 3.21 -0.32
CA SER A 149 -1.67 3.82 -1.29
C SER A 149 -2.57 2.77 -1.96
N ALA A 150 -1.99 1.65 -2.39
CA ALA A 150 -2.75 0.51 -2.93
C ALA A 150 -3.64 -0.14 -1.87
N GLU A 151 -3.13 -0.31 -0.64
CA GLU A 151 -3.91 -0.85 0.49
C GLU A 151 -5.13 0.02 0.80
N PHE A 152 -5.00 1.34 0.73
CA PHE A 152 -6.13 2.25 0.91
C PHE A 152 -7.22 2.05 -0.14
N ALA A 153 -6.86 1.87 -1.41
CA ALA A 153 -7.82 1.50 -2.46
C ALA A 153 -8.49 0.15 -2.20
N ALA A 154 -7.76 -0.84 -1.67
CA ALA A 154 -8.32 -2.12 -1.28
C ALA A 154 -9.36 -1.97 -0.15
N TYR A 155 -9.13 -1.08 0.83
CA TYR A 155 -10.12 -0.77 1.86
C TYR A 155 -11.38 -0.11 1.29
N ILE A 156 -11.23 0.80 0.32
CA ILE A 156 -12.37 1.38 -0.39
C ILE A 156 -13.15 0.28 -1.10
N THR A 157 -12.46 -0.57 -1.86
CA THR A 157 -13.04 -1.70 -2.58
C THR A 157 -13.80 -2.63 -1.63
N PHE A 158 -13.21 -2.99 -0.50
CA PHE A 158 -13.86 -3.81 0.53
C PHE A 158 -15.16 -3.19 1.04
N ALA A 159 -15.14 -1.90 1.37
CA ALA A 159 -16.31 -1.19 1.87
C ALA A 159 -17.41 -1.08 0.80
N LEU A 160 -17.05 -0.78 -0.45
CA LEU A 160 -17.99 -0.70 -1.57
C LEU A 160 -18.65 -2.05 -1.86
N CYS A 161 -17.88 -3.14 -1.87
CA CYS A 161 -18.44 -4.48 -2.05
C CYS A 161 -19.47 -4.83 -0.96
N HIS A 162 -19.19 -4.52 0.30
CA HIS A 162 -20.14 -4.81 1.39
C HIS A 162 -21.30 -3.79 1.44
N ALA A 163 -21.11 -2.55 1.00
CA ALA A 163 -22.19 -1.58 0.88
C ALA A 163 -23.20 -1.97 -0.21
N ALA A 164 -22.70 -2.52 -1.32
CA ALA A 164 -23.51 -2.95 -2.47
C ALA A 164 -24.18 -4.31 -2.23
N PHE A 165 -23.46 -5.29 -1.68
CA PHE A 165 -23.90 -6.69 -1.59
C PHE A 165 -24.13 -7.20 -0.16
N GLY A 166 -24.01 -6.33 0.85
CA GLY A 166 -24.21 -6.69 2.26
C GLY A 166 -23.27 -7.80 2.72
N ALA A 167 -23.83 -8.82 3.38
CA ALA A 167 -23.08 -9.99 3.85
C ALA A 167 -22.44 -10.82 2.74
N ARG A 168 -22.84 -10.63 1.48
CA ARG A 168 -22.26 -11.30 0.30
C ARG A 168 -21.16 -10.47 -0.38
N GLY A 169 -20.74 -9.33 0.21
CA GLY A 169 -19.66 -8.50 -0.33
C GLY A 169 -18.36 -9.25 -0.59
N TRP A 170 -18.09 -10.30 0.18
CA TRP A 170 -16.93 -11.18 -0.04
C TRP A 170 -16.96 -11.91 -1.39
N ILE A 171 -18.14 -12.21 -1.96
CA ILE A 171 -18.25 -12.85 -3.28
C ILE A 171 -17.74 -11.89 -4.36
N ALA A 172 -18.10 -10.60 -4.27
CA ALA A 172 -17.60 -9.58 -5.18
C ALA A 172 -16.08 -9.44 -5.06
N LEU A 173 -15.53 -9.50 -3.84
CA LEU A 173 -14.08 -9.52 -3.61
C LEU A 173 -13.42 -10.78 -4.19
N ALA A 174 -14.07 -11.94 -4.11
CA ALA A 174 -13.61 -13.18 -4.72
C ALA A 174 -13.49 -13.04 -6.25
N VAL A 175 -14.51 -12.47 -6.88
CA VAL A 175 -14.52 -12.19 -8.33
C VAL A 175 -13.40 -11.20 -8.70
N ILE A 176 -13.27 -10.10 -7.96
CA ILE A 176 -12.18 -9.12 -8.17
C ILE A 176 -10.80 -9.80 -8.03
N GLY A 177 -10.62 -10.65 -7.01
CA GLY A 177 -9.40 -11.41 -6.80
C GLY A 177 -9.11 -12.38 -7.94
N ALA A 178 -10.12 -13.09 -8.45
CA ALA A 178 -10.00 -14.00 -9.58
C ALA A 178 -9.64 -13.26 -10.88
N LEU A 179 -10.26 -12.11 -11.14
CA LEU A 179 -9.92 -11.26 -12.29
C LEU A 179 -8.49 -10.70 -12.17
N ALA A 180 -8.08 -10.26 -10.98
CA ALA A 180 -6.72 -9.81 -10.72
C ALA A 180 -5.69 -10.94 -10.88
N ALA A 181 -6.04 -12.17 -10.45
CA ALA A 181 -5.22 -13.37 -10.68
C ALA A 181 -5.07 -13.66 -12.17
N MET A 182 -6.19 -13.69 -12.91
CA MET A 182 -6.19 -13.90 -14.37
C MET A 182 -5.32 -12.85 -15.08
N PHE A 183 -5.50 -11.58 -14.75
CA PHE A 183 -4.70 -10.49 -15.32
C PHE A 183 -3.21 -10.65 -15.00
N THR A 184 -2.87 -11.06 -13.78
CA THR A 184 -1.48 -11.32 -13.37
C THR A 184 -0.86 -12.47 -14.16
N LEU A 185 -1.61 -13.54 -14.45
CA LEU A 185 -1.13 -14.66 -15.27
C LEU A 185 -0.80 -14.22 -16.70
N LEU A 186 -1.57 -13.27 -17.25
CA LEU A 186 -1.33 -12.69 -18.58
C LEU A 186 -0.21 -11.63 -18.56
N HIS A 187 0.02 -10.99 -17.41
CA HIS A 187 1.01 -9.93 -17.22
C HIS A 187 1.89 -10.16 -15.97
N PRO A 188 2.87 -11.09 -16.02
CA PRO A 188 3.68 -11.44 -14.86
C PRO A 188 4.41 -10.27 -14.18
N ARG A 189 4.65 -9.18 -14.91
CA ARG A 189 5.24 -7.93 -14.39
C ARG A 189 4.43 -7.32 -13.23
N VAL A 190 3.13 -7.63 -13.12
CA VAL A 190 2.25 -7.16 -12.03
C VAL A 190 2.86 -7.45 -10.66
N MET A 191 3.51 -8.61 -10.49
CA MET A 191 4.10 -8.99 -9.20
C MET A 191 5.30 -8.14 -8.79
N GLN A 192 5.87 -7.37 -9.70
CA GLN A 192 6.98 -6.45 -9.44
C GLN A 192 6.54 -4.98 -9.46
N ALA A 193 5.27 -4.71 -9.80
CA ALA A 193 4.77 -3.35 -9.95
C ALA A 193 4.65 -2.62 -8.60
N THR A 194 5.02 -1.34 -8.62
CA THR A 194 5.02 -0.44 -7.45
C THR A 194 4.27 0.87 -7.72
N TYR A 195 3.68 1.11 -8.89
CA TYR A 195 2.91 2.34 -9.13
C TYR A 195 1.77 2.14 -10.14
N ASP A 196 2.04 1.47 -11.27
CA ASP A 196 1.09 1.29 -12.38
C ASP A 196 0.10 0.15 -12.08
N LEU A 197 0.61 -1.04 -11.80
CA LEU A 197 -0.17 -2.26 -11.57
C LEU A 197 -0.17 -2.70 -10.10
N ALA A 198 0.34 -1.83 -9.23
CA ALA A 198 0.36 -2.02 -7.78
C ALA A 198 -1.03 -2.33 -7.22
N LEU A 199 -2.07 -1.66 -7.74
CA LEU A 199 -3.45 -1.90 -7.32
C LEU A 199 -3.93 -3.32 -7.66
N VAL A 200 -3.62 -3.83 -8.86
CA VAL A 200 -4.00 -5.20 -9.26
C VAL A 200 -3.33 -6.22 -8.35
N ARG A 201 -2.03 -6.05 -8.12
CA ARG A 201 -1.25 -6.87 -7.19
C ARG A 201 -1.83 -6.84 -5.77
N CYS A 202 -2.19 -5.66 -5.29
CA CYS A 202 -2.79 -5.48 -3.96
C CYS A 202 -4.16 -6.16 -3.86
N LEU A 203 -5.06 -5.93 -4.82
CA LEU A 203 -6.42 -6.51 -4.82
C LEU A 203 -6.40 -8.04 -4.89
N LEU A 204 -5.49 -8.62 -5.68
CA LEU A 204 -5.28 -10.07 -5.71
C LEU A 204 -4.95 -10.60 -4.31
N SER A 205 -3.88 -10.08 -3.70
CA SER A 205 -3.40 -10.53 -2.40
C SER A 205 -4.42 -10.24 -1.28
N PHE A 206 -5.04 -9.06 -1.29
CA PHE A 206 -6.04 -8.66 -0.31
C PHE A 206 -7.29 -9.57 -0.38
N SER A 207 -7.81 -9.83 -1.58
CA SER A 207 -8.95 -10.73 -1.75
C SER A 207 -8.63 -12.16 -1.31
N ALA A 208 -7.41 -12.66 -1.57
CA ALA A 208 -6.97 -13.96 -1.06
C ALA A 208 -7.01 -14.01 0.48
N GLY A 209 -6.59 -12.92 1.15
CA GLY A 209 -6.70 -12.78 2.60
C GLY A 209 -8.12 -12.79 3.13
N VAL A 210 -9.04 -12.10 2.44
CA VAL A 210 -10.48 -12.11 2.79
C VAL A 210 -11.05 -13.51 2.66
N LEU A 211 -10.73 -14.23 1.58
CA LEU A 211 -11.20 -15.60 1.35
C LEU A 211 -10.62 -16.59 2.37
N ALA A 212 -9.35 -16.45 2.72
CA ALA A 212 -8.69 -17.29 3.72
C ALA A 212 -9.32 -17.15 5.13
N TYR A 213 -10.01 -16.04 5.41
CA TYR A 213 -10.76 -15.87 6.65
C TYR A 213 -12.15 -16.55 6.61
N ILE A 214 -12.73 -16.71 5.43
CA ILE A 214 -14.11 -17.20 5.25
C ILE A 214 -14.15 -18.73 5.15
N ALA A 215 -13.11 -19.32 4.55
CA ALA A 215 -12.93 -20.77 4.43
C ALA A 215 -12.71 -21.44 5.79
#